data_AF-A0A1F6RXZ4-F1
#
_entry.id   AF-A0A1F6RXZ4-F1
#
_cell.length_a   1.000
_cell.length_b   1.000
_cell.length_c   1.000
_cell.angle_alpha   90.00
_cell.angle_beta   90.00
_cell.angle_gamma   90.00
#
_symmetry.space_group_name_H-M   'P 1'
#
loop_
_entity.id
_entity.type
_entity.pdbx_description
1 polymer ?
#
loop_
_entity_poly.entity_id
_entity_poly.type
_entity_poly.pdbx_seq_one_letter_code
_entity_poly.pdbx_strand_id
1 'polypeptide(L)'
;MDWGQELKRLQKFVDENNIDKIRVDYFGGGDVVHYLGDKATVWHAHMGQEPGWYAISATFLQNSLYYKITEGTPDYDWLRQREPYAVIGHSILIYKIN
;
A
#
# COMPACT_ATOMS: atom_id res chain seq x y z
N MET A 1 -8.40 -11.01 13.83
CA MET A 1 -7.92 -11.58 12.56
C MET A 1 -8.77 -10.98 11.46
N ASP A 2 -8.18 -10.12 10.65
CA ASP A 2 -8.86 -9.55 9.49
C ASP A 2 -8.74 -10.55 8.34
N TRP A 3 -9.84 -11.23 8.01
CA TRP A 3 -9.89 -12.22 6.94
C TRP A 3 -10.15 -11.56 5.57
N GLY A 4 -9.57 -10.37 5.33
CA GLY A 4 -9.63 -9.66 4.04
C GLY A 4 -10.72 -8.57 3.93
N GLN A 5 -11.27 -8.09 5.04
CA GLN A 5 -12.25 -7.00 5.03
C GLN A 5 -11.65 -5.70 4.48
N GLU A 6 -10.41 -5.37 4.85
CA GLU A 6 -9.71 -4.21 4.30
C GLU A 6 -9.43 -4.35 2.81
N LEU A 7 -9.07 -5.55 2.34
CA LEU A 7 -8.85 -5.81 0.92
C LEU A 7 -10.13 -5.70 0.08
N LYS A 8 -11.30 -6.10 0.63
CA LYS A 8 -12.60 -5.83 -0.02
C LYS A 8 -12.89 -4.34 -0.15
N ARG A 9 -12.56 -3.55 0.89
CA ARG A 9 -12.71 -2.09 0.84
C ARG A 9 -11.73 -1.46 -0.15
N LEU A 10 -10.51 -1.99 -0.24
CA LEU A 10 -9.51 -1.56 -1.20
C LEU A 10 -9.96 -1.86 -2.64
N GLN A 11 -10.47 -3.07 -2.90
CA GLN A 11 -11.05 -3.45 -4.19
C GLN A 11 -12.15 -2.45 -4.61
N LYS A 12 -13.10 -2.18 -3.71
CA LYS A 12 -14.17 -1.20 -3.96
C LYS A 12 -13.61 0.18 -4.30
N PHE A 13 -12.62 0.66 -3.55
CA PHE A 13 -11.96 1.94 -3.83
C PHE A 13 -11.31 1.97 -5.21
N VAL A 14 -10.60 0.91 -5.60
CA VAL A 14 -9.95 0.76 -6.91
C VAL A 14 -10.98 0.81 -8.04
N ASP A 15 -12.11 0.13 -7.87
CA ASP A 15 -13.19 0.09 -8.85
C ASP A 15 -13.90 1.44 -8.98
N GLU A 16 -14.27 2.08 -7.87
CA GLU A 16 -14.97 3.37 -7.87
C GLU A 16 -14.13 4.53 -8.43
N ASN A 17 -12.80 4.45 -8.31
CA ASN A 17 -11.88 5.47 -8.83
C ASN A 17 -11.32 5.13 -10.21
N ASN A 18 -11.76 4.04 -10.85
CA ASN A 18 -11.26 3.56 -12.14
C ASN A 18 -9.72 3.46 -12.18
N ILE A 19 -9.14 2.84 -11.15
CA ILE A 19 -7.69 2.65 -11.06
C ILE A 19 -7.29 1.40 -11.84
N ASP A 20 -6.50 1.57 -12.91
CA ASP A 20 -6.05 0.46 -13.77
C ASP A 20 -5.05 -0.46 -13.07
N LYS A 21 -4.07 0.14 -12.36
CA LYS A 21 -3.01 -0.55 -11.63
C LYS A 21 -2.70 0.16 -10.32
N ILE A 22 -2.54 -0.63 -9.26
CA ILE A 22 -2.12 -0.17 -7.94
C ILE A 22 -1.05 -1.09 -7.35
N ARG A 23 -0.03 -0.47 -6.76
CA ARG A 23 1.03 -1.16 -6.03
C ARG A 23 0.58 -1.36 -4.59
N VAL A 24 0.66 -2.58 -4.07
CA VAL A 24 0.09 -2.94 -2.76
C VAL A 24 1.15 -3.56 -1.87
N ASP A 25 1.40 -2.95 -0.73
CA ASP A 25 2.23 -3.50 0.35
C ASP A 25 1.34 -3.63 1.60
N TYR A 26 0.72 -4.80 1.75
CA TYR A 26 -0.37 -5.04 2.69
C TYR A 26 0.06 -5.88 3.89
N PHE A 27 -0.11 -5.32 5.08
CA PHE A 27 0.09 -6.01 6.35
C PHE A 27 -1.20 -6.69 6.80
N GLY A 28 -1.39 -7.94 6.40
CA GLY A 28 -2.53 -8.75 6.83
C GLY A 28 -2.44 -10.18 6.29
N GLY A 29 -3.36 -11.05 6.72
CA GLY A 29 -3.40 -12.46 6.30
C GLY A 29 -4.18 -12.71 5.00
N GLY A 30 -4.75 -11.66 4.40
CA GLY A 30 -5.52 -11.76 3.16
C GLY A 30 -4.65 -11.73 1.91
N ASP A 31 -5.09 -12.40 0.85
CA ASP A 31 -4.40 -12.46 -0.43
C ASP A 31 -4.79 -11.27 -1.33
N VAL A 32 -3.86 -10.34 -1.54
CA VAL A 32 -4.04 -9.16 -2.40
C VAL A 32 -4.49 -9.55 -3.82
N VAL A 33 -3.88 -10.59 -4.40
CA VAL A 33 -4.16 -11.01 -5.79
C VAL A 33 -5.56 -11.62 -5.88
N HIS A 34 -6.02 -12.34 -4.85
CA HIS A 34 -7.39 -12.85 -4.81
C HIS A 34 -8.44 -11.72 -4.88
N TYR A 35 -8.19 -10.57 -4.26
CA TYR A 35 -9.16 -9.45 -4.23
C TYR A 35 -9.02 -8.49 -5.40
N LEU A 36 -7.81 -8.16 -5.83
CA LEU A 36 -7.58 -7.14 -6.85
C LEU A 36 -7.24 -7.71 -8.23
N GLY A 37 -6.90 -9.00 -8.31
CA GLY A 37 -6.48 -9.66 -9.54
C GLY A 37 -5.38 -8.87 -10.25
N ASP A 38 -5.55 -8.71 -11.55
CA ASP A 38 -4.58 -8.05 -12.43
C ASP A 38 -4.42 -6.56 -12.13
N LYS A 39 -5.30 -5.94 -11.33
CA LYS A 39 -5.14 -4.52 -10.94
C LYS A 39 -4.04 -4.33 -9.90
N ALA A 40 -3.68 -5.38 -9.14
CA ALA A 40 -2.64 -5.27 -8.13
C ALA A 40 -1.25 -5.61 -8.68
N THR A 41 -0.24 -4.94 -8.13
CA THR A 41 1.16 -5.34 -8.18
C THR A 41 1.66 -5.42 -6.74
N VAL A 42 2.12 -6.59 -6.29
CA VAL A 42 2.71 -6.74 -4.96
C VAL A 42 3.95 -5.85 -4.88
N TRP A 43 4.05 -5.05 -3.82
CA TRP A 43 5.06 -4.02 -3.68
C TRP A 43 5.76 -4.10 -2.33
N HIS A 44 6.98 -3.58 -2.26
CA HIS A 44 7.75 -3.45 -1.02
C HIS A 44 8.66 -2.21 -1.09
N ALA A 45 9.09 -1.71 0.08
CA ALA A 45 9.86 -0.47 0.18
C ALA A 45 11.13 -0.44 -0.71
N HIS A 46 11.82 -1.58 -0.82
CA HIS A 46 13.05 -1.69 -1.63
C HIS A 46 12.85 -1.54 -3.14
N MET A 47 11.60 -1.63 -3.64
CA MET A 47 11.29 -1.40 -5.05
C MET A 47 11.30 0.09 -5.42
N GLY A 48 11.37 0.98 -4.43
CA GLY A 48 11.52 2.42 -4.65
C GLY A 48 10.23 3.12 -5.10
N GLN A 49 10.41 4.28 -5.73
CA GLN A 49 9.33 5.15 -6.17
C GLN A 49 9.14 5.08 -7.69
N GLU A 50 7.90 4.96 -8.12
CA GLU A 50 7.46 5.08 -9.51
C GLU A 50 6.16 5.92 -9.57
N PRO A 51 5.81 6.52 -10.71
CA PRO A 51 4.50 7.13 -10.88
C PRO A 51 3.36 6.11 -10.74
N GLY A 52 2.22 6.56 -10.24
CA GLY A 52 0.99 5.78 -10.13
C GLY A 52 0.43 5.67 -8.71
N TRP A 53 -0.42 4.66 -8.51
CA TRP A 53 -1.16 4.45 -7.28
C TRP A 53 -0.47 3.46 -6.35
N TYR A 54 -0.54 3.74 -5.05
CA TYR A 54 0.00 2.91 -3.99
C TYR A 54 -1.04 2.71 -2.89
N ALA A 55 -1.14 1.49 -2.37
CA ALA A 55 -1.87 1.13 -1.17
C ALA A 55 -0.88 0.49 -0.18
N ILE A 56 -0.44 1.28 0.80
CA ILE A 56 0.61 0.87 1.75
C ILE A 56 -0.01 0.77 3.13
N SER A 57 0.12 -0.39 3.77
CA SER A 57 -0.28 -0.52 5.17
C SER A 57 0.58 0.37 6.05
N ALA A 58 -0.06 1.12 6.95
CA ALA A 58 0.58 2.02 7.90
C ALA A 58 1.65 1.30 8.74
N THR A 59 1.44 0.02 9.05
CA THR A 59 2.43 -0.84 9.70
C THR A 59 3.71 -0.98 8.88
N PHE A 60 3.63 -1.28 7.59
CA PHE A 60 4.81 -1.39 6.73
C PHE A 60 5.46 -0.03 6.43
N LEU A 61 4.67 1.04 6.34
CA LEU A 61 5.21 2.41 6.27
C LEU A 61 6.06 2.74 7.52
N GLN A 62 5.63 2.35 8.72
CA GLN A 62 6.38 2.55 9.97
C GLN A 62 7.57 1.59 10.09
N ASN A 63 7.37 0.30 9.85
CA ASN A 63 8.43 -0.71 9.97
C ASN A 63 9.60 -0.43 9.01
N SER A 64 9.32 0.03 7.78
CA SER A 64 10.38 0.40 6.84
C SER A 64 11.32 1.48 7.38
N LEU A 65 10.82 2.42 8.19
CA LEU A 65 11.66 3.42 8.87
C LEU A 65 12.55 2.78 9.93
N TYR A 66 11.98 1.88 10.73
CA TYR A 66 12.74 1.15 11.74
C TYR A 66 13.91 0.41 11.09
N TYR A 67 13.66 -0.37 10.03
CA TYR A 67 14.71 -1.11 9.32
C TYR A 67 15.72 -0.20 8.62
N LYS A 68 15.31 0.96 8.08
CA LYS A 68 16.26 1.96 7.59
C LYS A 68 17.21 2.43 8.69
N ILE A 69 16.71 2.70 9.88
CA ILE A 69 17.51 3.18 11.01
C ILE A 69 18.44 2.09 11.55
N THR A 70 17.96 0.85 11.68
CA THR A 70 18.72 -0.24 12.31
C THR A 70 19.63 -1.01 11.34
N GLU A 71 19.24 -1.09 10.07
CA GLU A 71 19.86 -1.97 9.06
C GLU A 71 20.28 -1.24 7.78
N GLY A 72 19.91 0.03 7.60
CA GLY A 72 20.24 0.80 6.39
C GLY A 72 19.48 0.37 5.14
N THR A 73 18.37 -0.36 5.28
CA THR A 73 17.54 -0.79 4.15
C THR A 73 16.72 0.37 3.57
N PRO A 74 16.34 0.32 2.28
CA PRO A 74 15.42 1.31 1.72
C PRO A 74 14.06 1.35 2.45
N ASP A 75 13.44 2.53 2.47
CA ASP A 75 12.13 2.78 3.09
C ASP A 75 11.19 3.55 2.16
N TYR A 76 10.02 3.90 2.68
CA TYR A 76 9.03 4.77 2.03
C TYR A 76 9.17 6.24 2.44
N ASP A 77 10.39 6.79 2.57
CA ASP A 77 10.60 8.19 2.96
C ASP A 77 9.85 9.19 2.07
N TRP A 78 9.79 8.93 0.77
CA TRP A 78 9.07 9.70 -0.24
C TRP A 78 7.54 9.72 -0.07
N LEU A 79 6.97 8.83 0.76
CA LEU A 79 5.56 8.83 1.17
C LEU A 79 5.32 9.45 2.55
N ARG A 80 6.30 9.38 3.45
CA ARG A 80 6.11 9.65 4.89
C ARG A 80 5.66 11.08 5.20
N GLN A 81 6.07 12.04 4.38
CA GLN A 81 5.70 13.45 4.53
C GLN A 81 4.49 13.85 3.66
N ARG A 82 3.93 12.91 2.90
CA ARG A 82 2.78 13.17 2.04
C ARG A 82 1.50 12.84 2.78
N GLU A 83 0.48 13.66 2.56
CA GLU A 83 -0.87 13.31 2.98
C GLU A 83 -1.40 12.20 2.07
N PRO A 84 -1.92 11.08 2.63
CA PRO A 84 -2.59 10.05 1.84
C PRO A 84 -3.80 10.65 1.11
N TYR A 85 -4.01 10.23 -0.14
CA TYR A 85 -5.22 10.54 -0.90
C TYR A 85 -6.48 9.99 -0.21
N ALA A 86 -6.37 8.83 0.42
CA ALA A 86 -7.43 8.20 1.20
C ALA A 86 -6.84 7.25 2.23
N VAL A 87 -7.64 6.91 3.25
CA VAL A 87 -7.33 5.86 4.23
C VAL A 87 -8.42 4.81 4.19
N ILE A 88 -8.05 3.58 3.86
CA ILE A 88 -8.96 2.43 3.79
C ILE A 88 -8.79 1.57 5.05
N GLY A 89 -9.91 1.23 5.70
CA GLY A 89 -9.90 0.30 6.84
C GLY A 89 -9.20 0.80 8.11
N HIS A 90 -8.84 2.10 8.15
CA HIS A 90 -7.99 2.73 9.17
C HIS A 90 -6.49 2.39 9.09
N SER A 91 -6.08 1.44 8.23
CA SER A 91 -4.69 0.98 8.21
C SER A 91 -4.03 0.97 6.81
N ILE A 92 -4.78 1.09 5.72
CA ILE A 92 -4.21 1.15 4.35
C ILE A 92 -4.23 2.59 3.88
N LEU A 93 -3.04 3.13 3.60
CA LEU A 93 -2.84 4.50 3.12
C LEU A 93 -2.74 4.50 1.60
N ILE A 94 -3.61 5.27 0.95
CA ILE A 94 -3.61 5.41 -0.51
C ILE A 94 -2.77 6.63 -0.89
N TYR A 95 -1.86 6.46 -1.85
CA TYR A 95 -1.09 7.57 -2.42
C TYR A 95 -1.21 7.56 -3.94
N LYS A 96 -1.20 8.77 -4.52
CA LYS A 96 -1.05 8.99 -5.96
C LYS A 96 0.22 9.79 -6.21
N ILE A 97 1.14 9.21 -6.97
CA ILE A 97 2.39 9.84 -7.39
C ILE A 97 2.29 10.19 -8.87
N ASN A 98 2.62 11.44 -9.20
CA ASN A 98 2.69 11.92 -10.59
C ASN A 98 4.14 11.89 -11.08
#